data_AF-A0A2V9JTE5-F1
#
_entry.id   AF-A0A2V9JTE5-F1
#
_cell.length_a   1.000
_cell.length_b   1.000
_cell.length_c   1.000
_cell.angle_alpha   90.00
_cell.angle_beta   90.00
_cell.angle_gamma   90.00
#
_symmetry.space_group_name_H-M   'P 1'
#
loop_
_entity.id
_entity.type
_entity.pdbx_description
1 polymer ?
#
loop_
_entity_poly.entity_id
_entity_poly.type
_entity_poly.pdbx_seq_one_letter_code
_entity_poly.pdbx_strand_id
1 'polypeptide(L)'
;MDLEVSLYPYDALLVRIVGRDNGLPPVNMNELAREWNAKYEWPRIVFGGPIDYFRHVESRFSNSIPVVRGAMNDWWIDALPTCGRETAAVRRARGRLRSAEILASTQAWKAWESYPAARIGAVFDQLLRYDEHTWCLRSRGLRARVLAHADDTAAPDWERERAAWREKAEWAERAAAGSTELLAQGLAQLASRVRAEPGSVVVFNPSSRLRDDVVRIAWPATDGEPIVLDPAGRVALPTQIDSGELVFLARGVPPLGYRTFPLGRGSARAPATATGGLVLETSHYRVTLDRELPGVRSIVDKEIGDELVDGDSEHRLGQLVHREYRGLDRNGELAATALPSRPGVRRSVQIAPGRVYDRITWVADLEDPGMPRVEQSLLAYHGLKRLELQNRVVGKRPTARTETTHFSFPFRVPRGAIRLENAGVVLDPFGDFLPGANRTFFAVGRWVRFDDGKRFIALTPLDAPLVEFGGIRTMRLDDMSRYRPDRSALYSYALSNILGTKLWQSGDFVFSYGITSGPSPDALESSRQLGESLHEPLVGVAAHATSGELPEAGSFLRLDGIDAAVLALKRAEQAKGFVLRLQETSGKAGTLRLRWQSVPTGSGLQWAATRS
;
A
#
# COMPACT_ATOMS: atom_id res chain seq x y z
N MET A 1 40.99 -11.97 -3.58
CA MET A 1 39.75 -12.51 -4.17
C MET A 1 40.23 -13.60 -5.10
N ASP A 2 40.27 -14.85 -4.63
CA ASP A 2 40.65 -15.97 -5.48
C ASP A 2 39.58 -16.13 -6.55
N LEU A 3 39.91 -15.69 -7.76
CA LEU A 3 39.08 -15.84 -8.97
C LEU A 3 39.14 -17.28 -9.52
N GLU A 4 39.84 -18.20 -8.84
CA GLU A 4 40.08 -19.58 -9.27
C GLU A 4 38.91 -20.55 -9.06
N VAL A 5 37.75 -20.09 -8.55
CA VAL A 5 36.50 -20.87 -8.61
C VAL A 5 35.54 -20.15 -9.56
N SER A 6 35.83 -20.27 -10.86
CA SER A 6 35.23 -19.48 -11.93
C SER A 6 33.74 -19.78 -12.19
N LEU A 7 32.88 -18.81 -11.85
CA LEU A 7 31.51 -18.68 -12.39
C LEU A 7 31.32 -17.42 -13.25
N TYR A 8 32.38 -16.64 -13.47
CA TYR A 8 32.35 -15.37 -14.18
C TYR A 8 33.00 -15.50 -15.57
N PRO A 9 32.23 -15.46 -16.68
CA PRO A 9 32.72 -15.87 -18.00
C PRO A 9 33.33 -14.73 -18.84
N TYR A 10 33.50 -13.54 -18.27
CA TYR A 10 33.91 -12.34 -19.03
C TYR A 10 35.38 -11.98 -18.81
N ASP A 11 36.02 -11.38 -19.81
CA ASP A 11 37.43 -10.94 -19.79
C ASP A 11 37.67 -9.57 -19.12
N ALA A 12 36.62 -8.97 -18.56
CA ALA A 12 36.67 -7.67 -17.89
C ALA A 12 35.83 -7.71 -16.62
N LEU A 13 36.22 -6.96 -15.58
CA LEU A 13 35.48 -6.82 -14.32
C LEU A 13 35.16 -5.35 -14.06
N LEU A 14 33.89 -5.04 -13.77
CA LEU A 14 33.50 -3.71 -13.31
C LEU A 14 33.79 -3.57 -11.81
N VAL A 15 34.73 -2.70 -11.46
CA VAL A 15 35.12 -2.43 -10.07
C VAL A 15 34.72 -1.00 -9.68
N ARG A 16 33.99 -0.87 -8.57
CA ARG A 16 33.65 0.44 -8.01
C ARG A 16 34.88 1.03 -7.31
N ILE A 17 35.27 2.23 -7.73
CA ILE A 17 36.44 2.95 -7.19
C ILE A 17 36.21 3.43 -5.75
N VAL A 18 34.99 3.84 -5.42
CA VAL A 18 34.61 4.26 -4.07
C VAL A 18 33.98 3.09 -3.32
N GLY A 19 34.69 2.48 -2.38
CA GLY A 19 34.27 1.24 -1.71
C GLY A 19 33.21 1.39 -0.60
N ARG A 20 32.70 2.60 -0.33
CA ARG A 20 31.71 2.85 0.73
C ARG A 20 30.70 3.92 0.35
N ASP A 21 29.56 3.91 1.01
CA ASP A 21 28.53 4.94 0.87
C ASP A 21 29.08 6.30 1.35
N ASN A 22 28.77 7.36 0.60
CA ASN A 22 29.28 8.72 0.84
C ASN A 22 30.82 8.82 0.95
N GLY A 23 31.54 7.85 0.37
CA GLY A 23 33.00 7.85 0.33
C GLY A 23 33.56 8.93 -0.59
N LEU A 24 34.67 9.54 -0.18
CA LEU A 24 35.39 10.48 -1.04
C LEU A 24 36.05 9.71 -2.20
N PRO A 25 36.11 10.31 -3.40
CA PRO A 25 36.87 9.74 -4.50
C PRO A 25 38.37 9.66 -4.09
N PRO A 26 39.04 8.52 -4.30
CA PRO A 26 40.46 8.41 -4.04
C PRO A 26 41.27 9.26 -5.03
N VAL A 27 42.26 10.00 -4.52
CA VAL A 27 42.97 11.05 -5.27
C VAL A 27 44.13 10.53 -6.15
N ASN A 28 44.61 9.31 -5.91
CA ASN A 28 45.81 8.74 -6.55
C ASN A 28 45.52 7.58 -7.52
N MET A 29 44.26 7.41 -7.93
CA MET A 29 43.85 6.25 -8.74
C MET A 29 44.52 6.23 -10.12
N ASN A 30 44.75 7.39 -10.74
CA ASN A 30 45.40 7.48 -12.05
C ASN A 30 46.86 7.01 -11.99
N GLU A 31 47.59 7.40 -10.94
CA GLU A 31 48.97 6.97 -10.71
C GLU A 31 49.04 5.47 -10.44
N LEU A 32 48.16 4.96 -9.57
CA LEU A 32 48.04 3.53 -9.28
C LEU A 32 47.78 2.72 -10.54
N ALA A 33 46.85 3.15 -11.40
CA ALA A 33 46.58 2.45 -12.66
C ALA A 33 47.78 2.49 -13.60
N ARG A 34 48.47 3.63 -13.69
CA ARG A 34 49.67 3.77 -14.53
C ARG A 34 50.80 2.85 -14.05
N GLU A 35 51.09 2.86 -12.75
CA GLU A 35 52.13 2.02 -12.14
C GLU A 35 51.78 0.53 -12.25
N TRP A 36 50.52 0.17 -12.00
CA TRP A 36 50.03 -1.20 -12.17
C TRP A 36 50.19 -1.68 -13.61
N ASN A 37 49.71 -0.91 -14.58
CA ASN A 37 49.79 -1.25 -15.99
C ASN A 37 51.23 -1.19 -16.53
N ALA A 38 52.14 -0.45 -15.90
CA ALA A 38 53.55 -0.49 -16.26
C ALA A 38 54.22 -1.78 -15.74
N LYS A 39 53.80 -2.26 -14.56
CA LYS A 39 54.37 -3.42 -13.88
C LYS A 39 53.79 -4.76 -14.34
N TYR A 40 52.50 -4.82 -14.64
CA TYR A 40 51.78 -6.05 -14.96
C TYR A 40 51.19 -5.99 -16.37
N GLU A 41 51.29 -7.13 -17.07
CA GLU A 41 50.63 -7.31 -18.37
C GLU A 41 49.12 -7.49 -18.20
N TRP A 42 48.68 -8.24 -17.18
CA TRP A 42 47.26 -8.45 -16.85
C TRP A 42 47.01 -8.57 -15.33
N PRO A 43 45.81 -8.20 -14.85
CA PRO A 43 44.77 -7.45 -15.57
C PRO A 43 45.20 -5.99 -15.84
N ARG A 44 44.67 -5.39 -16.92
CA ARG A 44 44.86 -3.94 -17.20
C ARG A 44 43.78 -3.13 -16.48
N ILE A 45 44.18 -2.09 -15.76
CA ILE A 45 43.25 -1.13 -15.14
C ILE A 45 42.86 -0.08 -16.17
N VAL A 46 41.56 0.08 -16.42
CA VAL A 46 41.00 1.06 -17.36
C VAL A 46 39.96 1.90 -16.63
N PHE A 47 40.08 3.23 -16.70
CA PHE A 47 39.05 4.14 -16.20
C PHE A 47 37.97 4.34 -17.25
N GLY A 48 36.72 4.13 -16.85
CA GLY A 48 35.54 4.31 -17.68
C GLY A 48 34.27 4.37 -16.84
N GLY A 49 33.16 4.67 -17.49
CA GLY A 49 31.83 4.57 -16.88
C GLY A 49 31.29 3.14 -16.92
N PRO A 50 30.21 2.85 -16.17
CA PRO A 50 29.53 1.55 -16.28
C PRO A 50 29.14 1.18 -17.71
N ILE A 51 28.80 2.18 -18.54
CA ILE A 51 28.39 1.97 -19.94
C ILE A 51 29.53 1.42 -20.81
N ASP A 52 30.79 1.76 -20.52
CA ASP A 52 31.94 1.28 -21.29
C ASP A 52 32.16 -0.21 -21.03
N TYR A 53 32.00 -0.63 -19.77
CA TYR A 53 32.00 -2.04 -19.40
C TYR A 53 30.87 -2.81 -20.09
N PHE A 54 29.62 -2.31 -20.03
CA PHE A 54 28.50 -3.02 -20.67
C PHE A 54 28.67 -3.15 -22.18
N ARG A 55 29.12 -2.10 -22.87
CA ARG A 55 29.43 -2.16 -24.32
C ARG A 55 30.52 -3.19 -24.63
N HIS A 56 31.59 -3.22 -23.82
CA HIS A 56 32.66 -4.21 -23.98
C HIS A 56 32.13 -5.64 -23.84
N VAL A 57 31.37 -5.91 -22.78
CA VAL A 57 30.76 -7.22 -22.53
C VAL A 57 29.79 -7.62 -23.66
N GLU A 58 28.89 -6.72 -24.08
CA GLU A 58 27.93 -7.00 -25.15
C GLU A 58 28.61 -7.28 -26.50
N SER A 59 29.67 -6.51 -26.83
CA SER A 59 30.39 -6.65 -28.11
C SER A 59 31.12 -8.00 -28.25
N ARG A 60 31.53 -8.61 -27.14
CA ARG A 60 32.34 -9.85 -27.14
C ARG A 60 31.60 -11.09 -26.64
N PHE A 61 30.63 -10.90 -25.75
CA PHE A 61 30.01 -11.98 -24.98
C PHE A 61 28.47 -11.97 -25.06
N SER A 62 27.85 -11.21 -25.95
CA SER A 62 26.38 -11.14 -26.09
C SER A 62 25.70 -12.52 -26.17
N ASN A 63 26.32 -13.48 -26.86
CA ASN A 63 25.79 -14.84 -26.99
C ASN A 63 26.01 -15.75 -25.76
N SER A 64 26.80 -15.30 -24.78
CA SER A 64 27.15 -16.06 -23.57
C SER A 64 26.65 -15.42 -22.27
N ILE A 65 25.88 -14.32 -22.36
CA ILE A 65 25.23 -13.72 -21.18
C ILE A 65 24.03 -14.61 -20.79
N PRO A 66 24.00 -15.20 -19.59
CA PRO A 66 22.91 -16.07 -19.17
C PRO A 66 21.62 -15.29 -18.96
N VAL A 67 20.50 -15.85 -19.43
CA VAL A 67 19.17 -15.33 -19.11
C VAL A 67 18.69 -15.95 -17.81
N VAL A 68 18.47 -15.10 -16.80
CA VAL A 68 17.90 -15.48 -15.52
C VAL A 68 16.48 -14.92 -15.42
N ARG A 69 15.51 -15.71 -14.94
CA ARG A 69 14.11 -15.32 -14.80
C ARG A 69 13.64 -15.45 -13.37
N GLY A 70 13.09 -14.37 -12.83
CA GLY A 70 12.56 -14.29 -11.49
C GLY A 70 12.76 -12.91 -10.90
N ALA A 71 12.12 -12.65 -9.76
CA ALA A 71 12.31 -11.42 -9.01
C ALA A 71 13.41 -11.59 -7.94
N MET A 72 14.03 -10.48 -7.58
CA MET A 72 15.00 -10.40 -6.48
C MET A 72 14.41 -9.54 -5.38
N ASN A 73 13.92 -10.17 -4.32
CA ASN A 73 13.40 -9.45 -3.17
C ASN A 73 14.53 -8.86 -2.35
N ASP A 74 14.40 -7.58 -2.04
CA ASP A 74 15.43 -6.81 -1.35
C ASP A 74 15.49 -7.15 0.15
N TRP A 75 16.71 -7.13 0.67
CA TRP A 75 17.03 -7.38 2.07
C TRP A 75 16.88 -6.14 2.95
N TRP A 76 16.91 -4.94 2.34
CA TRP A 76 16.91 -3.66 3.04
C TRP A 76 15.54 -2.96 3.07
N ILE A 77 14.48 -3.63 2.63
CA ILE A 77 13.11 -3.08 2.66
C ILE A 77 12.52 -2.97 4.08
N ASP A 78 13.20 -3.49 5.11
CA ASP A 78 12.83 -3.38 6.52
C ASP A 78 12.95 -1.95 7.07
N ALA A 79 13.35 -0.98 6.24
CA ALA A 79 13.24 0.45 6.51
C ALA A 79 11.79 0.94 6.59
N LEU A 80 10.87 0.38 5.81
CA LEU A 80 9.46 0.78 5.75
C LEU A 80 8.77 0.78 7.14
N PRO A 81 8.82 -0.31 7.92
CA PRO A 81 8.21 -0.34 9.25
C PRO A 81 8.92 0.55 10.28
N THR A 82 10.08 1.16 9.97
CA THR A 82 10.74 2.15 10.86
C THR A 82 10.09 3.53 10.82
N CYS A 83 9.28 3.80 9.80
CA CYS A 83 8.53 5.04 9.62
C CYS A 83 7.06 4.71 9.32
N GLY A 84 6.40 3.97 10.23
CA GLY A 84 5.07 3.40 9.96
C GLY A 84 4.00 4.47 9.66
N ARG A 85 4.02 5.59 10.38
CA ARG A 85 3.07 6.71 10.17
C ARG A 85 3.29 7.37 8.81
N GLU A 86 4.54 7.65 8.49
CA GLU A 86 4.94 8.31 7.25
C GLU A 86 4.69 7.40 6.03
N THR A 87 4.97 6.10 6.16
CA THR A 87 4.74 5.09 5.12
C THR A 87 3.26 5.00 4.79
N ALA A 88 2.40 4.95 5.81
CA ALA A 88 0.95 4.96 5.65
C ALA A 88 0.46 6.22 4.92
N ALA A 89 0.98 7.39 5.30
CA ALA A 89 0.63 8.66 4.66
C ALA A 89 1.00 8.68 3.17
N VAL A 90 2.21 8.23 2.83
CA VAL A 90 2.71 8.18 1.45
C VAL A 90 1.93 7.17 0.60
N ARG A 91 1.62 5.98 1.13
CA ARG A 91 0.82 4.98 0.42
C ARG A 91 -0.56 5.51 0.05
N ARG A 92 -1.23 6.23 0.95
CA ARG A 92 -2.50 6.91 0.67
C ARG A 92 -2.34 8.07 -0.31
N ALA A 93 -1.27 8.86 -0.18
CA ALA A 93 -1.00 10.01 -1.05
C ALA A 93 -0.82 9.60 -2.53
N ARG A 94 -0.18 8.45 -2.81
CA ARG A 94 -0.01 7.94 -4.19
C ARG A 94 -1.34 7.74 -4.93
N GLY A 95 -2.32 7.09 -4.28
CA GLY A 95 -3.64 6.85 -4.88
C GLY A 95 -4.43 8.16 -5.10
N ARG A 96 -4.34 9.10 -4.15
CA ARG A 96 -4.94 10.43 -4.28
C ARG A 96 -4.31 11.23 -5.42
N LEU A 97 -2.98 11.26 -5.50
CA LEU A 97 -2.26 11.98 -6.55
C LEU A 97 -2.60 11.43 -7.93
N ARG A 98 -2.65 10.10 -8.11
CA ARG A 98 -3.09 9.49 -9.37
C ARG A 98 -4.50 9.94 -9.76
N SER A 99 -5.43 9.90 -8.80
CA SER A 99 -6.82 10.34 -9.03
C SER A 99 -6.89 11.83 -9.39
N ALA A 100 -6.11 12.67 -8.71
CA ALA A 100 -6.03 14.11 -8.97
C ALA A 100 -5.42 14.43 -10.34
N GLU A 101 -4.37 13.72 -10.75
CA GLU A 101 -3.72 13.90 -12.05
C GLU A 101 -4.64 13.53 -13.22
N ILE A 102 -5.42 12.45 -13.07
CA ILE A 102 -6.46 12.07 -14.03
C ILE A 102 -7.51 13.18 -14.16
N LEU A 103 -8.05 13.66 -13.03
CA LEU A 103 -9.05 14.75 -13.03
C LEU A 103 -8.50 16.01 -13.70
N ALA A 104 -7.30 16.44 -13.29
CA ALA A 104 -6.65 17.60 -13.86
C ALA A 104 -6.42 17.48 -15.38
N SER A 105 -6.08 16.28 -15.87
CA SER A 105 -5.92 16.02 -17.30
C SER A 105 -7.22 16.18 -18.07
N THR A 106 -8.31 15.63 -17.55
CA THR A 106 -9.65 15.74 -18.19
C THR A 106 -10.17 17.18 -18.22
N GLN A 107 -9.73 18.01 -17.27
CA GLN A 107 -10.00 19.45 -17.25
C GLN A 107 -9.16 20.19 -18.31
N ALA A 108 -7.90 19.80 -18.43
CA ALA A 108 -6.97 20.39 -19.38
C ALA A 108 -7.32 20.12 -20.86
N TRP A 109 -8.26 19.23 -21.16
CA TRP A 109 -8.77 18.99 -22.53
C TRP A 109 -9.38 20.22 -23.17
N LYS A 110 -10.03 21.08 -22.37
CA LYS A 110 -10.65 22.33 -22.84
C LYS A 110 -9.86 23.57 -22.42
N ALA A 111 -9.09 23.47 -21.34
CA ALA A 111 -8.30 24.57 -20.80
C ALA A 111 -6.89 24.08 -20.47
N TRP A 112 -6.01 24.01 -21.47
CA TRP A 112 -4.65 23.46 -21.33
C TRP A 112 -3.85 24.02 -20.13
N GLU A 113 -4.04 25.31 -19.83
CA GLU A 113 -3.38 26.02 -18.73
C GLU A 113 -3.96 25.70 -17.34
N SER A 114 -5.11 25.01 -17.25
CA SER A 114 -5.70 24.60 -15.97
C SER A 114 -4.95 23.44 -15.31
N TYR A 115 -4.06 22.76 -16.06
CA TYR A 115 -3.30 21.63 -15.54
C TYR A 115 -2.21 22.10 -14.55
N PRO A 116 -2.26 21.70 -13.27
CA PRO A 116 -1.36 22.20 -12.24
C PRO A 116 -0.02 21.45 -12.24
N ALA A 117 0.72 21.50 -13.35
CA ALA A 117 1.95 20.72 -13.58
C ALA A 117 2.99 20.89 -12.48
N ALA A 118 3.26 22.13 -12.05
CA ALA A 118 4.25 22.42 -11.02
C ALA A 118 3.87 21.81 -9.67
N ARG A 119 2.58 21.86 -9.27
CA ARG A 119 2.10 21.27 -8.02
C ARG A 119 2.11 19.76 -8.07
N ILE A 120 1.65 19.15 -9.17
CA ILE A 120 1.72 17.69 -9.38
C ILE A 120 3.18 17.22 -9.32
N GLY A 121 4.08 17.90 -10.04
CA GLY A 121 5.51 17.61 -10.04
C GLY A 121 6.14 17.72 -8.65
N ALA A 122 5.77 18.74 -7.86
CA ALA A 122 6.25 18.89 -6.49
C ALA A 122 5.79 17.73 -5.57
N VAL A 123 4.54 17.28 -5.69
CA VAL A 123 4.07 16.12 -4.91
C VAL A 123 4.77 14.83 -5.36
N PHE A 124 5.00 14.63 -6.66
CA PHE A 124 5.81 13.51 -7.14
C PHE A 124 7.24 13.54 -6.60
N ASP A 125 7.92 14.70 -6.60
CA ASP A 125 9.25 14.83 -6.02
C ASP A 125 9.24 14.49 -4.52
N GLN A 126 8.25 14.97 -3.75
CA GLN A 126 8.12 14.64 -2.33
C GLN A 126 7.94 13.13 -2.09
N LEU A 127 7.12 12.46 -2.91
CA LEU A 127 6.96 11.00 -2.85
C LEU A 127 8.29 10.29 -3.15
N LEU A 128 9.00 10.69 -4.19
CA LEU A 128 10.29 10.10 -4.58
C LEU A 128 11.38 10.33 -3.52
N ARG A 129 11.44 11.52 -2.91
CA ARG A 129 12.36 11.83 -1.80
C ARG A 129 12.07 11.00 -0.56
N TYR A 130 10.79 10.75 -0.28
CA TYR A 130 10.41 9.81 0.76
C TYR A 130 10.82 8.38 0.41
N ASP A 131 10.71 7.95 -0.84
CA ASP A 131 11.04 6.57 -1.24
C ASP A 131 12.54 6.30 -1.42
N GLU A 132 13.38 7.32 -1.25
CA GLU A 132 14.83 7.15 -1.27
C GLU A 132 15.28 6.09 -0.24
N HIS A 133 16.05 5.10 -0.72
CA HIS A 133 16.32 3.83 -0.04
C HIS A 133 17.22 3.92 1.19
N THR A 134 18.07 4.93 1.31
CA THR A 134 18.91 5.12 2.51
C THR A 134 18.09 5.52 3.74
N TRP A 135 16.82 5.91 3.52
CA TRP A 135 15.81 6.23 4.52
C TRP A 135 16.18 7.43 5.40
N CYS A 136 16.94 7.19 6.46
CA CYS A 136 17.39 8.14 7.48
C CYS A 136 18.85 7.79 7.86
N LEU A 137 19.49 8.64 8.68
CA LEU A 137 20.83 8.36 9.19
C LEU A 137 20.89 7.04 9.97
N ARG A 138 22.01 6.32 9.84
CA ARG A 138 22.22 5.06 10.56
C ARG A 138 22.57 5.35 12.03
N SER A 139 21.65 5.06 12.93
CA SER A 139 21.73 5.41 14.35
C SER A 139 22.30 4.31 15.27
N ARG A 140 23.07 3.33 14.77
CA ARG A 140 23.54 2.17 15.58
C ARG A 140 24.41 2.56 16.77
N GLY A 141 25.34 3.50 16.59
CA GLY A 141 26.21 3.96 17.68
C GLY A 141 25.42 4.65 18.80
N LEU A 142 24.45 5.48 18.42
CA LEU A 142 23.53 6.15 19.33
C LEU A 142 22.67 5.16 20.13
N ARG A 143 22.12 4.11 19.49
CA ARG A 143 21.38 3.04 20.19
C ARG A 143 22.22 2.43 21.31
N ALA A 144 23.47 2.07 21.01
CA ALA A 144 24.35 1.44 22.00
C ALA A 144 24.60 2.36 23.21
N ARG A 145 24.81 3.67 22.97
CA ARG A 145 25.02 4.66 24.05
C ARG A 145 23.77 4.85 24.92
N VAL A 146 22.58 4.96 24.30
CA VAL A 146 21.31 5.08 25.03
C VAL A 146 21.03 3.82 25.88
N LEU A 147 21.28 2.63 25.33
CA LEU A 147 21.09 1.37 26.08
C LEU A 147 22.08 1.21 27.23
N ALA A 148 23.25 1.85 27.16
CA ALA A 148 24.26 1.86 28.22
C ALA A 148 23.98 2.89 29.34
N HIS A 149 22.77 3.46 29.40
CA HIS A 149 22.35 4.46 30.39
C HIS A 149 23.12 5.78 30.35
N ALA A 150 23.79 6.10 29.23
CA ALA A 150 24.17 7.49 28.98
C ALA A 150 22.89 8.24 28.58
N ASP A 151 22.51 9.30 29.31
CA ASP A 151 21.50 10.25 28.82
C ASP A 151 22.12 11.05 27.66
N ASP A 152 22.21 10.38 26.51
CA ASP A 152 22.82 10.87 25.28
C ASP A 152 21.78 11.51 24.36
N THR A 153 20.55 11.71 24.88
CA THR A 153 19.42 12.32 24.17
C THR A 153 19.55 13.84 24.03
N ALA A 154 20.64 14.41 24.52
CA ALA A 154 21.02 15.81 24.36
C ALA A 154 22.28 16.01 23.51
N ALA A 155 22.90 14.92 22.99
CA ALA A 155 24.13 15.02 22.23
C ALA A 155 23.90 15.58 20.80
N PRO A 156 24.90 16.21 20.17
CA PRO A 156 24.80 16.70 18.80
C PRO A 156 24.42 15.61 17.78
N ASP A 157 24.93 14.39 17.97
CA ASP A 157 24.56 13.24 17.13
C ASP A 157 23.06 12.92 17.22
N TRP A 158 22.48 13.05 18.41
CA TRP A 158 21.06 12.83 18.64
C TRP A 158 20.20 13.89 17.92
N GLU A 159 20.57 15.17 18.02
CA GLU A 159 19.88 16.22 17.28
C GLU A 159 19.95 16.01 15.76
N ARG A 160 21.11 15.59 15.25
CA ARG A 160 21.31 15.28 13.84
C ARG A 160 20.41 14.14 13.37
N GLU A 161 20.29 13.08 14.14
CA GLU A 161 19.39 11.94 13.86
C GLU A 161 17.93 12.37 13.86
N ARG A 162 17.50 13.15 14.86
CA ARG A 162 16.13 13.72 14.89
C ARG A 162 15.86 14.63 13.70
N ALA A 163 16.83 15.44 13.29
CA ALA A 163 16.70 16.30 12.12
C ALA A 163 16.49 15.47 10.85
N ALA A 164 17.27 14.39 10.65
CA ALA A 164 17.07 13.47 9.54
C ALA A 164 15.69 12.79 9.56
N TRP A 165 15.21 12.39 10.74
CA TRP A 165 13.86 11.80 10.88
C TRP A 165 12.74 12.81 10.57
N ARG A 166 12.90 14.06 11.02
CA ARG A 166 11.97 15.15 10.72
C ARG A 166 11.94 15.45 9.23
N GLU A 167 13.10 15.57 8.58
CA GLU A 167 13.18 15.79 7.14
C GLU A 167 12.46 14.69 6.35
N LYS A 168 12.67 13.41 6.73
CA LYS A 168 11.97 12.29 6.11
C LYS A 168 10.46 12.36 6.32
N ALA A 169 10.02 12.69 7.53
CA ALA A 169 8.59 12.83 7.85
C ALA A 169 7.94 13.99 7.09
N GLU A 170 8.64 15.11 6.95
CA GLU A 170 8.15 16.27 6.22
C GLU A 170 7.88 15.95 4.73
N TRP A 171 8.69 15.11 4.09
CA TRP A 171 8.40 14.65 2.72
C TRP A 171 7.06 13.93 2.63
N ALA A 172 6.78 13.03 3.57
CA ALA A 172 5.52 12.30 3.64
C ALA A 172 4.32 13.22 3.95
N GLU A 173 4.49 14.15 4.91
CA GLU A 173 3.46 15.11 5.30
C GLU A 173 3.12 16.06 4.14
N ARG A 174 4.13 16.62 3.46
CA ARG A 174 3.92 17.47 2.28
C ARG A 174 3.23 16.70 1.14
N ALA A 175 3.64 15.46 0.88
CA ALA A 175 2.98 14.64 -0.14
C ALA A 175 1.52 14.34 0.20
N ALA A 176 1.22 14.05 1.47
CA ALA A 176 -0.14 13.81 1.94
C ALA A 176 -1.03 15.06 1.84
N ALA A 177 -0.52 16.23 2.26
CA ALA A 177 -1.23 17.50 2.15
C ALA A 177 -1.46 17.88 0.68
N GLY A 178 -0.40 17.90 -0.12
CA GLY A 178 -0.45 18.28 -1.53
C GLY A 178 -1.35 17.38 -2.38
N SER A 179 -1.30 16.05 -2.16
CA SER A 179 -2.20 15.12 -2.85
C SER A 179 -3.67 15.30 -2.45
N THR A 180 -3.95 15.66 -1.19
CA THR A 180 -5.31 15.94 -0.70
C THR A 180 -5.85 17.22 -1.33
N GLU A 181 -5.06 18.30 -1.34
CA GLU A 181 -5.44 19.58 -1.95
C GLU A 181 -5.68 19.46 -3.45
N LEU A 182 -4.80 18.76 -4.18
CA LEU A 182 -4.94 18.55 -5.62
C LEU A 182 -6.21 17.75 -5.95
N LEU A 183 -6.51 16.70 -5.17
CA LEU A 183 -7.72 15.90 -5.35
C LEU A 183 -8.97 16.73 -5.06
N ALA A 184 -9.00 17.47 -3.96
CA ALA A 184 -10.11 18.35 -3.60
C ALA A 184 -10.36 19.43 -4.67
N GLN A 185 -9.30 20.05 -5.18
CA GLN A 185 -9.36 21.02 -6.27
C GLN A 185 -9.91 20.37 -7.55
N GLY A 186 -9.43 19.18 -7.91
CA GLY A 186 -9.89 18.43 -9.08
C GLY A 186 -11.38 18.06 -8.97
N LEU A 187 -11.82 17.63 -7.80
CA LEU A 187 -13.23 17.28 -7.54
C LEU A 187 -14.14 18.50 -7.56
N ALA A 188 -13.73 19.63 -6.97
CA ALA A 188 -14.50 20.87 -7.01
C ALA A 188 -14.67 21.38 -8.46
N GLN A 189 -13.62 21.30 -9.27
CA GLN A 189 -13.69 21.63 -10.70
C GLN A 189 -14.52 20.63 -11.52
N LEU A 190 -14.54 19.35 -11.15
CA LEU A 190 -15.45 18.39 -11.76
C LEU A 190 -16.90 18.76 -11.42
N ALA A 191 -17.21 18.96 -10.13
CA ALA A 191 -18.54 19.29 -9.66
C ALA A 191 -19.10 20.58 -10.27
N SER A 192 -18.25 21.58 -10.54
CA SER A 192 -18.68 22.84 -11.17
C SER A 192 -19.06 22.70 -12.65
N ARG A 193 -18.61 21.62 -13.30
CA ARG A 193 -18.86 21.34 -14.73
C ARG A 193 -19.94 20.30 -14.96
N VAL A 194 -20.34 19.56 -13.93
CA VAL A 194 -21.40 18.55 -14.02
C VAL A 194 -22.73 19.21 -13.75
N ARG A 195 -23.67 19.09 -14.70
CA ARG A 195 -25.07 19.44 -14.48
C ARG A 195 -25.59 18.64 -13.29
N ALA A 196 -25.91 19.35 -12.21
CA ALA A 196 -26.41 18.77 -10.97
C ALA A 196 -27.29 19.77 -10.25
N GLU A 197 -28.41 19.29 -9.71
CA GLU A 197 -29.30 20.07 -8.85
C GLU A 197 -28.65 20.34 -7.48
N PRO A 198 -29.03 21.44 -6.79
CA PRO A 198 -28.60 21.68 -5.42
C PRO A 198 -28.88 20.48 -4.52
N GLY A 199 -27.95 20.18 -3.62
CA GLY A 199 -28.10 19.02 -2.73
C GLY A 199 -27.95 17.71 -3.50
N SER A 200 -26.92 17.61 -4.34
CA SER A 200 -26.49 16.34 -4.93
C SER A 200 -25.04 16.05 -4.55
N VAL A 201 -24.60 14.83 -4.75
CA VAL A 201 -23.22 14.38 -4.60
C VAL A 201 -22.72 13.90 -5.95
N VAL A 202 -21.60 14.45 -6.44
CA VAL A 202 -20.88 13.90 -7.59
C VAL A 202 -19.85 12.91 -7.09
N VAL A 203 -19.93 11.68 -7.57
CA VAL A 203 -18.98 10.60 -7.24
C VAL A 203 -18.07 10.35 -8.42
N PHE A 204 -16.77 10.47 -8.22
CA PHE A 204 -15.74 10.18 -9.22
C PHE A 204 -15.14 8.78 -9.00
N ASN A 205 -14.93 8.07 -10.11
CA ASN A 205 -14.27 6.78 -10.20
C ASN A 205 -12.93 6.91 -10.93
N PRO A 206 -11.79 6.77 -10.21
CA PRO A 206 -10.45 6.82 -10.81
C PRO A 206 -10.00 5.50 -11.46
N SER A 207 -10.78 4.42 -11.33
CA SER A 207 -10.47 3.11 -11.91
C SER A 207 -10.90 3.04 -13.38
N SER A 208 -10.27 2.15 -14.14
CA SER A 208 -10.61 1.85 -15.54
C SER A 208 -11.81 0.90 -15.69
N ARG A 209 -12.41 0.47 -14.57
CA ARG A 209 -13.54 -0.45 -14.52
C ARG A 209 -14.79 0.24 -13.98
N LEU A 210 -15.96 -0.27 -14.35
CA LEU A 210 -17.23 0.12 -13.72
C LEU A 210 -17.17 -0.23 -12.23
N ARG A 211 -17.65 0.65 -11.35
CA ARG A 211 -17.58 0.42 -9.91
C ARG A 211 -18.89 0.61 -9.18
N ASP A 212 -19.13 -0.37 -8.31
CA ASP A 212 -20.04 -0.29 -7.17
C ASP A 212 -19.17 -0.28 -5.92
N ASP A 213 -19.17 0.81 -5.16
CA ASP A 213 -18.36 0.91 -3.95
C ASP A 213 -18.89 1.98 -2.99
N VAL A 214 -18.35 1.94 -1.77
CA VAL A 214 -18.66 2.88 -0.71
C VAL A 214 -17.98 4.21 -0.96
N VAL A 215 -18.75 5.27 -0.76
CA VAL A 215 -18.28 6.66 -0.80
C VAL A 215 -18.38 7.24 0.59
N ARG A 216 -17.35 7.97 1.00
CA ARG A 216 -17.27 8.71 2.27
C ARG A 216 -17.07 10.19 1.96
N ILE A 217 -17.88 11.05 2.59
CA ILE A 217 -17.84 12.50 2.38
C ILE A 217 -17.94 13.18 3.73
N ALA A 218 -17.04 14.11 4.02
CA ALA A 218 -17.16 14.94 5.23
C ALA A 218 -18.53 15.63 5.23
N TRP A 219 -19.30 15.42 6.30
CA TRP A 219 -20.66 15.90 6.40
C TRP A 219 -20.85 16.70 7.70
N PRO A 220 -21.17 18.01 7.63
CA PRO A 220 -21.39 18.82 8.82
C PRO A 220 -22.62 18.31 9.58
N ALA A 221 -22.62 18.44 10.90
CA ALA A 221 -23.81 18.18 11.69
C ALA A 221 -24.90 19.21 11.32
N THR A 222 -25.98 18.75 10.71
CA THR A 222 -27.13 19.57 10.29
C THR A 222 -28.42 19.07 10.93
N ASP A 223 -29.44 19.91 10.98
CA ASP A 223 -30.79 19.49 11.38
C ASP A 223 -31.38 18.52 10.34
N GLY A 224 -31.54 17.25 10.74
CA GLY A 224 -32.06 16.16 9.92
C GLY A 224 -30.99 15.21 9.39
N GLU A 225 -31.32 13.92 9.31
CA GLU A 225 -30.44 12.91 8.72
C GLU A 225 -30.49 12.99 7.19
N PRO A 226 -29.36 13.19 6.50
CA PRO A 226 -29.33 13.16 5.05
C PRO A 226 -29.55 11.73 4.55
N ILE A 227 -30.27 11.59 3.44
CA ILE A 227 -30.35 10.35 2.69
C ILE A 227 -29.78 10.58 1.30
N VAL A 228 -29.07 9.60 0.74
CA VAL A 228 -28.66 9.61 -0.66
C VAL A 228 -29.71 8.86 -1.46
N LEU A 229 -30.15 9.43 -2.58
CA LEU A 229 -31.08 8.80 -3.51
C LEU A 229 -30.33 8.15 -4.67
N ASP A 230 -30.99 7.21 -5.34
CA ASP A 230 -30.53 6.70 -6.63
C ASP A 230 -30.48 7.83 -7.66
N PRO A 231 -29.74 7.66 -8.78
CA PRO A 231 -29.60 8.73 -9.78
C PRO A 231 -30.93 9.22 -10.36
N ALA A 232 -31.99 8.41 -10.30
CA ALA A 232 -33.33 8.81 -10.75
C ALA A 232 -34.11 9.65 -9.71
N GLY A 233 -33.59 9.80 -8.49
CA GLY A 233 -34.25 10.51 -7.38
C GLY A 233 -35.47 9.79 -6.81
N ARG A 234 -35.59 8.48 -7.04
CA ARG A 234 -36.80 7.68 -6.73
C ARG A 234 -36.63 6.82 -5.49
N VAL A 235 -35.42 6.30 -5.25
CA VAL A 235 -35.17 5.28 -4.22
C VAL A 235 -34.06 5.75 -3.30
N ALA A 236 -34.27 5.69 -1.98
CA ALA A 236 -33.22 5.94 -1.01
C ALA A 236 -32.19 4.79 -1.01
N LEU A 237 -30.91 5.14 -1.19
CA LEU A 237 -29.79 4.22 -1.08
C LEU A 237 -29.44 4.00 0.40
N PRO A 238 -28.84 2.84 0.75
CA PRO A 238 -28.25 2.63 2.06
C PRO A 238 -27.28 3.76 2.39
N THR A 239 -27.60 4.52 3.43
CA THR A 239 -26.90 5.74 3.84
C THR A 239 -26.70 5.71 5.35
N GLN A 240 -25.54 6.12 5.86
CA GLN A 240 -25.28 6.25 7.29
C GLN A 240 -24.34 7.43 7.58
N ILE A 241 -24.50 8.05 8.75
CA ILE A 241 -23.50 8.97 9.29
C ILE A 241 -22.58 8.21 10.21
N ASP A 242 -21.28 8.34 9.98
CA ASP A 242 -20.26 7.70 10.79
C ASP A 242 -19.06 8.63 10.97
N SER A 243 -18.67 8.92 12.21
CA SER A 243 -17.52 9.77 12.54
C SER A 243 -17.47 11.12 11.80
N GLY A 244 -18.63 11.74 11.54
CA GLY A 244 -18.72 13.01 10.82
C GLY A 244 -18.66 12.88 9.29
N GLU A 245 -18.77 11.66 8.76
CA GLU A 245 -18.85 11.39 7.32
C GLU A 245 -20.25 10.87 6.94
N LEU A 246 -20.76 11.35 5.81
CA LEU A 246 -21.86 10.73 5.07
C LEU A 246 -21.29 9.54 4.29
N VAL A 247 -21.83 8.35 4.55
CA VAL A 247 -21.39 7.10 3.94
C VAL A 247 -22.54 6.44 3.21
N PHE A 248 -22.33 6.06 1.96
CA PHE A 248 -23.33 5.34 1.15
C PHE A 248 -22.69 4.43 0.12
N LEU A 249 -23.45 3.47 -0.41
CA LEU A 249 -23.02 2.59 -1.50
C LEU A 249 -23.40 3.23 -2.85
N ALA A 250 -22.42 3.77 -3.57
CA ALA A 250 -22.61 4.26 -4.93
C ALA A 250 -22.55 3.09 -5.92
N ARG A 251 -23.54 2.99 -6.81
CA ARG A 251 -23.61 1.94 -7.84
C ARG A 251 -23.52 2.50 -9.25
N GLY A 252 -22.89 1.73 -10.13
CA GLY A 252 -22.77 1.97 -11.56
C GLY A 252 -21.91 3.18 -11.91
N VAL A 253 -20.91 3.53 -11.10
CA VAL A 253 -20.06 4.69 -11.38
C VAL A 253 -19.14 4.36 -12.57
N PRO A 254 -19.26 5.06 -13.71
CA PRO A 254 -18.54 4.72 -14.94
C PRO A 254 -17.00 4.70 -14.78
N PRO A 255 -16.27 3.90 -15.57
CA PRO A 255 -14.80 3.90 -15.55
C PRO A 255 -14.23 5.27 -15.92
N LEU A 256 -13.16 5.69 -15.23
CA LEU A 256 -12.50 6.99 -15.39
C LEU A 256 -13.53 8.09 -15.60
N GLY A 257 -14.48 8.16 -14.68
CA GLY A 257 -15.76 8.81 -14.92
C GLY A 257 -16.45 9.17 -13.63
N TYR A 258 -17.68 9.63 -13.73
CA TYR A 258 -18.42 10.12 -12.58
C TYR A 258 -19.91 9.88 -12.73
N ARG A 259 -20.63 10.00 -11.61
CA ARG A 259 -22.09 9.92 -11.53
C ARG A 259 -22.60 10.79 -10.39
N THR A 260 -23.72 11.47 -10.62
CA THR A 260 -24.42 12.30 -9.63
C THR A 260 -25.47 11.50 -8.89
N PHE A 261 -25.60 11.75 -7.58
CA PHE A 261 -26.57 11.15 -6.67
C PHE A 261 -27.29 12.26 -5.90
N PRO A 262 -28.61 12.42 -6.04
CA PRO A 262 -29.36 13.43 -5.29
C PRO A 262 -29.36 13.16 -3.78
N LEU A 263 -29.40 14.21 -2.97
CA LEU A 263 -29.63 14.15 -1.53
C LEU A 263 -31.08 14.47 -1.22
N GLY A 264 -31.66 13.66 -0.35
CA GLY A 264 -32.96 13.91 0.25
C GLY A 264 -32.84 14.18 1.75
N ARG A 265 -33.97 14.50 2.36
CA ARG A 265 -34.15 14.48 3.82
C ARG A 265 -35.06 13.31 4.18
N GLY A 266 -34.67 12.53 5.17
CA GLY A 266 -35.52 11.45 5.67
C GLY A 266 -34.93 10.78 6.89
N SER A 267 -35.78 10.29 7.79
CA SER A 267 -35.34 9.45 8.90
C SER A 267 -35.32 8.00 8.44
N ALA A 268 -34.15 7.53 8.06
CA ALA A 268 -33.99 6.12 7.77
C ALA A 268 -33.60 5.44 9.10
N ARG A 269 -34.57 4.85 9.82
CA ARG A 269 -34.34 4.04 11.05
C ARG A 269 -33.52 2.77 10.82
N ALA A 270 -32.24 2.73 11.24
CA ALA A 270 -31.38 1.55 11.10
C ALA A 270 -32.07 0.27 11.63
N PRO A 271 -31.79 -0.92 11.07
CA PRO A 271 -32.37 -2.18 11.56
C PRO A 271 -32.12 -2.31 13.07
N ALA A 272 -33.18 -2.57 13.83
CA ALA A 272 -33.05 -2.82 15.26
C ALA A 272 -32.47 -4.23 15.47
N THR A 273 -31.28 -4.33 16.05
CA THR A 273 -30.73 -5.63 16.47
C THR A 273 -29.87 -5.49 17.73
N ALA A 274 -29.76 -6.60 18.47
CA ALA A 274 -29.34 -6.66 19.86
C ALA A 274 -27.97 -6.01 20.12
N THR A 275 -27.98 -5.04 21.04
CA THR A 275 -26.77 -4.52 21.69
C THR A 275 -26.30 -5.53 22.73
N GLY A 276 -25.26 -6.30 22.39
CA GLY A 276 -24.60 -7.22 23.31
C GLY A 276 -24.13 -8.49 22.61
N GLY A 277 -22.85 -8.81 22.76
CA GLY A 277 -22.28 -10.06 22.26
C GLY A 277 -20.89 -9.91 21.65
N LEU A 278 -20.40 -11.02 21.11
CA LEU A 278 -19.12 -11.13 20.42
C LEU A 278 -19.30 -11.45 18.92
N VAL A 279 -20.55 -11.40 18.43
CA VAL A 279 -20.90 -11.85 17.09
C VAL A 279 -21.51 -10.69 16.31
N LEU A 280 -20.98 -10.46 15.11
CA LEU A 280 -21.51 -9.56 14.11
C LEU A 280 -21.88 -10.39 12.88
N GLU A 281 -23.05 -10.19 12.29
CA GLU A 281 -23.50 -11.00 11.17
C GLU A 281 -24.20 -10.15 10.10
N THR A 282 -23.78 -10.32 8.85
CA THR A 282 -24.38 -9.70 7.66
C THR A 282 -24.91 -10.78 6.70
N SER A 283 -25.36 -10.35 5.51
CA SER A 283 -25.68 -11.24 4.40
C SER A 283 -24.48 -12.07 3.91
N HIS A 284 -23.26 -11.52 4.02
CA HIS A 284 -22.04 -12.14 3.48
C HIS A 284 -21.24 -12.90 4.53
N TYR A 285 -21.14 -12.36 5.75
CA TYR A 285 -20.21 -12.88 6.75
C TYR A 285 -20.87 -13.02 8.12
N ARG A 286 -20.41 -14.01 8.89
CA ARG A 286 -20.61 -14.08 10.33
C ARG A 286 -19.25 -14.01 11.03
N VAL A 287 -19.02 -12.93 11.75
CA VAL A 287 -17.76 -12.63 12.44
C VAL A 287 -17.94 -12.84 13.94
N THR A 288 -17.03 -13.59 14.57
CA THR A 288 -17.04 -13.84 16.02
C THR A 288 -15.71 -13.44 16.65
N LEU A 289 -15.74 -12.52 17.61
CA LEU A 289 -14.59 -12.20 18.45
C LEU A 289 -14.27 -13.36 19.40
N ASP A 290 -12.98 -13.56 19.69
CA ASP A 290 -12.55 -14.51 20.71
C ASP A 290 -13.06 -14.08 22.10
N ARG A 291 -13.23 -15.01 23.05
CA ARG A 291 -13.70 -14.68 24.41
C ARG A 291 -12.57 -14.16 25.29
N GLU A 292 -11.37 -14.64 25.08
CA GLU A 292 -10.20 -14.41 25.94
C GLU A 292 -9.20 -13.48 25.25
N LEU A 293 -8.86 -13.76 23.99
CA LEU A 293 -7.85 -13.01 23.25
C LEU A 293 -8.43 -11.78 22.53
N PRO A 294 -7.67 -10.68 22.41
CA PRO A 294 -8.11 -9.48 21.71
C PRO A 294 -7.97 -9.66 20.19
N GLY A 295 -8.99 -10.26 19.56
CA GLY A 295 -9.08 -10.41 18.12
C GLY A 295 -10.27 -11.25 17.68
N VAL A 296 -10.35 -11.51 16.38
CA VAL A 296 -11.41 -12.29 15.74
C VAL A 296 -11.01 -13.77 15.73
N ARG A 297 -11.89 -14.64 16.26
CA ARG A 297 -11.69 -16.11 16.28
C ARG A 297 -12.23 -16.80 15.03
N SER A 298 -13.32 -16.29 14.48
CA SER A 298 -14.04 -16.94 13.39
C SER A 298 -14.64 -15.90 12.45
N ILE A 299 -14.55 -16.17 11.16
CA ILE A 299 -15.25 -15.47 10.09
C ILE A 299 -15.79 -16.55 9.15
N VAL A 300 -17.10 -16.78 9.19
CA VAL A 300 -17.78 -17.68 8.25
C VAL A 300 -18.22 -16.87 7.04
N ASP A 301 -17.78 -17.28 5.85
CA ASP A 301 -18.30 -16.77 4.58
C ASP A 301 -19.54 -17.58 4.18
N LYS A 302 -20.68 -16.88 4.09
CA LYS A 302 -22.00 -17.48 3.91
C LYS A 302 -22.28 -17.91 2.47
N GLU A 303 -21.51 -17.42 1.50
CA GLU A 303 -21.62 -17.82 0.09
C GLU A 303 -20.90 -19.14 -0.15
N ILE A 304 -19.65 -19.27 0.32
CA ILE A 304 -18.90 -20.53 0.19
C ILE A 304 -19.25 -21.54 1.28
N GLY A 305 -19.89 -21.09 2.37
CA GLY A 305 -20.32 -21.94 3.50
C GLY A 305 -19.17 -22.48 4.35
N ASP A 306 -18.06 -21.75 4.47
CA ASP A 306 -16.83 -22.24 5.12
C ASP A 306 -16.20 -21.17 6.03
N GLU A 307 -15.37 -21.64 6.96
CA GLU A 307 -14.59 -20.84 7.91
C GLU A 307 -13.34 -20.27 7.23
N LEU A 308 -13.11 -18.96 7.40
CA LEU A 308 -11.98 -18.24 6.83
C LEU A 308 -10.80 -18.14 7.79
N VAL A 309 -11.02 -18.27 9.10
CA VAL A 309 -9.99 -18.11 10.14
C VAL A 309 -9.59 -19.47 10.72
N ASP A 310 -8.29 -19.69 10.85
CA ASP A 310 -7.76 -20.85 11.56
C ASP A 310 -7.94 -20.66 13.07
N GLY A 311 -8.98 -21.29 13.62
CA GLY A 311 -9.32 -21.20 15.04
C GLY A 311 -8.29 -21.83 15.98
N ASP A 312 -7.40 -22.68 15.48
CA ASP A 312 -6.33 -23.34 16.23
C ASP A 312 -5.02 -22.53 16.24
N SER A 313 -4.98 -21.40 15.52
CA SER A 313 -3.84 -20.48 15.52
C SER A 313 -3.56 -19.91 16.91
N GLU A 314 -2.26 -19.78 17.24
CA GLU A 314 -1.78 -19.12 18.45
C GLU A 314 -2.32 -17.68 18.60
N HIS A 315 -2.40 -16.96 17.48
CA HIS A 315 -2.89 -15.58 17.42
C HIS A 315 -4.26 -15.52 16.75
N ARG A 316 -5.08 -14.54 17.11
CA ARG A 316 -6.37 -14.25 16.47
C ARG A 316 -6.21 -13.28 15.30
N LEU A 317 -7.21 -13.28 14.40
CA LEU A 317 -7.21 -12.34 13.29
C LEU A 317 -7.32 -10.91 13.83
N GLY A 318 -6.46 -10.05 13.32
CA GLY A 318 -6.31 -8.66 13.75
C GLY A 318 -5.52 -8.48 15.04
N GLN A 319 -5.12 -9.54 15.75
CA GLN A 319 -4.40 -9.40 17.02
C GLN A 319 -3.06 -8.70 16.81
N LEU A 320 -2.78 -7.70 17.65
CA LEU A 320 -1.47 -7.06 17.73
C LEU A 320 -0.48 -8.00 18.43
N VAL A 321 0.65 -8.26 17.77
CA VAL A 321 1.76 -9.05 18.30
C VAL A 321 2.98 -8.15 18.34
N HIS A 322 3.45 -7.81 19.54
CA HIS A 322 4.66 -7.03 19.75
C HIS A 322 5.76 -7.92 20.33
N ARG A 323 6.98 -7.77 19.84
CA ARG A 323 8.14 -8.54 20.27
C ARG A 323 9.32 -7.61 20.50
N GLU A 324 9.89 -7.69 21.69
CA GLU A 324 11.22 -7.15 22.00
C GLU A 324 12.29 -8.24 21.76
N TYR A 325 13.48 -7.85 21.32
CA TYR A 325 14.59 -8.75 21.03
C TYR A 325 15.83 -8.44 21.88
N ARG A 326 16.53 -9.49 22.33
CA ARG A 326 17.87 -9.41 22.94
C ARG A 326 18.94 -9.91 21.97
N GLY A 327 20.18 -9.40 22.11
CA GLY A 327 21.37 -9.89 21.40
C GLY A 327 21.69 -9.20 20.07
N LEU A 328 20.93 -8.19 19.66
CA LEU A 328 21.14 -7.42 18.43
C LEU A 328 22.11 -6.22 18.58
N ASP A 329 22.57 -5.97 19.79
CA ASP A 329 23.34 -4.80 20.20
C ASP A 329 24.87 -5.00 20.15
N ARG A 330 25.35 -6.24 19.97
CA ARG A 330 26.77 -6.59 19.89
C ARG A 330 27.09 -7.29 18.58
N ASN A 331 27.82 -6.58 17.70
CA ASN A 331 28.63 -7.11 16.58
C ASN A 331 28.13 -8.39 15.86
N GLY A 332 26.84 -8.45 15.48
CA GLY A 332 26.37 -9.34 14.40
C GLY A 332 26.48 -10.86 14.61
N GLU A 333 26.81 -11.38 15.80
CA GLU A 333 27.15 -12.80 15.97
C GLU A 333 26.12 -13.66 16.71
N LEU A 334 24.96 -13.13 17.14
CA LEU A 334 23.94 -13.94 17.82
C LEU A 334 22.55 -13.80 17.17
N ALA A 335 21.89 -14.95 17.00
CA ALA A 335 20.48 -15.03 16.67
C ALA A 335 19.68 -14.21 17.70
N ALA A 336 19.00 -13.17 17.23
CA ALA A 336 18.16 -12.35 18.09
C ALA A 336 17.09 -13.24 18.74
N THR A 337 17.02 -13.20 20.07
CA THR A 337 16.00 -13.97 20.80
C THR A 337 14.83 -13.04 21.10
N ALA A 338 13.66 -13.37 20.54
CA ALA A 338 12.42 -12.70 20.88
C ALA A 338 12.06 -13.02 22.33
N LEU A 339 11.75 -11.97 23.10
CA LEU A 339 11.26 -12.13 24.46
C LEU A 339 9.79 -12.59 24.43
N PRO A 340 9.34 -13.36 25.45
CA PRO A 340 7.94 -13.72 25.58
C PRO A 340 7.06 -12.47 25.64
N SER A 341 6.05 -12.39 24.80
CA SER A 341 5.00 -11.38 24.83
C SER A 341 3.73 -11.99 25.40
N ARG A 342 3.02 -11.25 26.25
CA ARG A 342 1.69 -11.68 26.71
C ARG A 342 0.61 -11.06 25.84
N PRO A 343 -0.49 -11.78 25.59
CA PRO A 343 -1.63 -11.20 24.88
C PRO A 343 -2.25 -10.08 25.72
N GLY A 344 -2.84 -9.11 25.03
CA GLY A 344 -3.60 -8.06 25.71
C GLY A 344 -4.88 -8.57 26.37
N VAL A 345 -5.42 -7.77 27.29
CA VAL A 345 -6.70 -8.01 27.94
C VAL A 345 -7.74 -7.10 27.32
N ARG A 346 -8.79 -7.70 26.72
CA ARG A 346 -9.90 -6.93 26.18
C ARG A 346 -10.71 -6.26 27.29
N ARG A 347 -10.99 -4.97 27.12
CA ARG A 347 -11.72 -4.13 28.08
C ARG A 347 -13.16 -3.87 27.69
N SER A 348 -13.40 -3.60 26.41
CA SER A 348 -14.74 -3.28 25.92
C SER A 348 -14.98 -3.86 24.55
N VAL A 349 -16.25 -4.12 24.27
CA VAL A 349 -16.78 -4.46 22.94
C VAL A 349 -18.04 -3.65 22.74
N GLN A 350 -18.17 -3.05 21.56
CA GLN A 350 -19.36 -2.35 21.13
C GLN A 350 -19.71 -2.80 19.72
N ILE A 351 -20.98 -3.13 19.50
CA ILE A 351 -21.53 -3.36 18.17
C ILE A 351 -22.43 -2.18 17.84
N ALA A 352 -22.19 -1.58 16.68
CA ALA A 352 -22.98 -0.48 16.14
C ALA A 352 -23.52 -0.93 14.77
N PRO A 353 -24.80 -1.31 14.67
CA PRO A 353 -25.41 -1.65 13.39
C PRO A 353 -25.53 -0.40 12.51
N GLY A 354 -25.44 -0.59 11.21
CA GLY A 354 -25.54 0.49 10.24
C GLY A 354 -26.22 0.05 8.95
N ARG A 355 -26.59 1.03 8.12
CA ARG A 355 -27.32 0.76 6.86
C ARG A 355 -26.40 0.27 5.75
N VAL A 356 -25.17 0.75 5.74
CA VAL A 356 -24.15 0.40 4.73
C VAL A 356 -23.31 -0.76 5.24
N TYR A 357 -22.93 -0.71 6.51
CA TYR A 357 -22.19 -1.75 7.21
C TYR A 357 -22.54 -1.76 8.68
N ASP A 358 -22.37 -2.92 9.30
CA ASP A 358 -22.29 -3.02 10.75
C ASP A 358 -20.84 -2.86 11.20
N ARG A 359 -20.64 -2.29 12.39
CA ARG A 359 -19.33 -2.14 13.02
C ARG A 359 -19.29 -2.93 14.32
N ILE A 360 -18.19 -3.65 14.53
CA ILE A 360 -17.80 -4.13 15.86
C ILE A 360 -16.47 -3.47 16.25
N THR A 361 -16.45 -2.83 17.41
CA THR A 361 -15.28 -2.15 17.98
C THR A 361 -14.90 -2.82 19.28
N TRP A 362 -13.62 -3.01 19.52
CA TRP A 362 -13.10 -3.48 20.80
C TRP A 362 -11.83 -2.75 21.19
N VAL A 363 -11.60 -2.65 22.50
CA VAL A 363 -10.41 -2.05 23.09
C VAL A 363 -9.69 -3.10 23.91
N ALA A 364 -8.38 -3.18 23.78
CA ALA A 364 -7.53 -4.03 24.61
C ALA A 364 -6.35 -3.25 25.18
N ASP A 365 -6.07 -3.49 26.45
CA ASP A 365 -4.84 -3.04 27.10
C ASP A 365 -3.80 -4.15 26.92
N LEU A 366 -2.58 -3.80 26.54
CA LEU A 366 -1.52 -4.78 26.40
C LEU A 366 -0.69 -4.81 27.68
N GLU A 367 -0.25 -6.01 28.09
CA GLU A 367 0.75 -6.17 29.15
C GLU A 367 2.17 -5.86 28.61
N ASP A 368 2.29 -4.76 27.87
CA ASP A 368 3.53 -4.25 27.30
C ASP A 368 3.66 -2.74 27.58
N PRO A 369 4.70 -2.31 28.33
CA PRO A 369 4.85 -0.89 28.68
C PRO A 369 5.20 -0.01 27.48
N GLY A 370 5.70 -0.58 26.37
CA GLY A 370 6.00 0.10 25.12
C GLY A 370 4.77 0.33 24.24
N MET A 371 3.73 -0.51 24.38
CA MET A 371 2.49 -0.47 23.60
C MET A 371 1.28 -0.60 24.51
N PRO A 372 0.84 0.45 25.22
CA PRO A 372 -0.10 0.26 26.33
C PRO A 372 -1.51 -0.16 25.88
N ARG A 373 -1.96 0.22 24.67
CA ARG A 373 -3.36 0.07 24.26
C ARG A 373 -3.53 -0.07 22.75
N VAL A 374 -4.50 -0.90 22.37
CA VAL A 374 -4.99 -1.01 20.99
C VAL A 374 -6.51 -0.85 20.94
N GLU A 375 -6.99 -0.03 20.02
CA GLU A 375 -8.40 0.13 19.68
C GLU A 375 -8.61 -0.43 18.28
N GLN A 376 -9.59 -1.32 18.11
CA GLN A 376 -9.80 -2.02 16.86
C GLN A 376 -11.26 -1.91 16.45
N SER A 377 -11.49 -1.75 15.15
CA SER A 377 -12.83 -1.80 14.58
C SER A 377 -12.84 -2.66 13.33
N LEU A 378 -13.88 -3.48 13.19
CA LEU A 378 -14.17 -4.25 11.99
C LEU A 378 -15.52 -3.81 11.43
N LEU A 379 -15.52 -3.41 10.16
CA LEU A 379 -16.70 -3.08 9.39
C LEU A 379 -17.07 -4.28 8.52
N ALA A 380 -18.33 -4.70 8.55
CA ALA A 380 -18.85 -5.71 7.64
C ALA A 380 -19.96 -5.10 6.78
N TYR A 381 -19.72 -5.03 5.48
CA TYR A 381 -20.61 -4.38 4.55
C TYR A 381 -21.80 -5.27 4.18
N HIS A 382 -22.98 -4.66 4.01
CA HIS A 382 -24.23 -5.36 3.66
C HIS A 382 -24.38 -5.57 2.16
N GLY A 383 -23.99 -4.56 1.37
CA GLY A 383 -24.12 -4.55 -0.10
C GLY A 383 -22.82 -4.79 -0.85
N LEU A 384 -21.74 -5.10 -0.14
CA LEU A 384 -20.42 -5.43 -0.69
C LEU A 384 -19.87 -6.61 0.09
N LYS A 385 -19.31 -7.59 -0.61
CA LYS A 385 -18.61 -8.72 0.00
C LYS A 385 -17.22 -8.29 0.48
N ARG A 386 -17.17 -7.44 1.51
CA ARG A 386 -15.93 -6.86 2.05
C ARG A 386 -16.01 -6.74 3.57
N LEU A 387 -14.89 -7.02 4.23
CA LEU A 387 -14.62 -6.63 5.61
C LEU A 387 -13.50 -5.57 5.60
N GLU A 388 -13.57 -4.59 6.49
CA GLU A 388 -12.49 -3.63 6.71
C GLU A 388 -12.10 -3.64 8.19
N LEU A 389 -10.84 -3.92 8.49
CA LEU A 389 -10.29 -3.90 9.84
C LEU A 389 -9.39 -2.67 9.99
N GLN A 390 -9.63 -1.87 11.02
CA GLN A 390 -8.77 -0.78 11.43
C GLN A 390 -8.19 -1.07 12.82
N ASN A 391 -6.86 -1.04 12.92
CA ASN A 391 -6.13 -1.20 14.16
C ASN A 391 -5.46 0.12 14.53
N ARG A 392 -5.88 0.73 15.64
CA ARG A 392 -5.29 1.94 16.18
C ARG A 392 -4.46 1.60 17.42
N VAL A 393 -3.15 1.76 17.31
CA VAL A 393 -2.23 1.71 18.45
C VAL A 393 -2.26 3.06 19.15
N VAL A 394 -2.53 3.08 20.44
CA VAL A 394 -2.66 4.32 21.22
C VAL A 394 -1.51 4.43 22.21
N GLY A 395 -0.80 5.55 22.16
CA GLY A 395 0.22 5.89 23.16
C GLY A 395 1.46 4.99 23.13
N LYS A 396 1.91 4.55 21.95
CA LYS A 396 3.20 3.85 21.82
C LYS A 396 4.31 4.68 22.46
N ARG A 397 5.06 4.09 23.38
CA ARG A 397 6.20 4.74 24.03
C ARG A 397 7.47 4.59 23.18
N PRO A 398 8.36 5.61 23.18
CA PRO A 398 9.66 5.48 22.52
C PRO A 398 10.54 4.47 23.26
N THR A 399 11.31 3.68 22.53
CA THR A 399 12.26 2.71 23.12
C THR A 399 13.46 2.50 22.22
N ALA A 400 14.66 2.50 22.80
CA ALA A 400 15.90 2.14 22.08
C ALA A 400 16.09 0.62 21.97
N ARG A 401 15.32 -0.16 22.74
CA ARG A 401 15.33 -1.63 22.68
C ARG A 401 14.80 -2.08 21.33
N THR A 402 15.35 -3.18 20.84
CA THR A 402 14.98 -3.68 19.51
C THR A 402 13.61 -4.30 19.57
N GLU A 403 12.71 -3.88 18.70
CA GLU A 403 11.32 -4.33 18.69
C GLU A 403 10.73 -4.48 17.28
N THR A 404 9.68 -5.29 17.20
CA THR A 404 8.79 -5.40 16.05
C THR A 404 7.33 -5.39 16.50
N THR A 405 6.45 -4.88 15.66
CA THR A 405 5.00 -4.97 15.85
C THR A 405 4.36 -5.53 14.60
N HIS A 406 3.51 -6.53 14.79
CA HIS A 406 2.79 -7.20 13.73
C HIS A 406 1.29 -7.24 14.01
N PHE A 407 0.49 -7.40 12.96
CA PHE A 407 -0.92 -7.81 13.07
C PHE A 407 -1.14 -9.15 12.41
N SER A 408 -1.76 -10.08 13.12
CA SER A 408 -1.93 -11.46 12.67
C SER A 408 -3.18 -11.64 11.80
N PHE A 409 -3.06 -12.47 10.75
CA PHE A 409 -4.12 -12.89 9.84
C PHE A 409 -3.99 -14.40 9.58
N PRO A 410 -4.45 -15.25 10.51
CA PRO A 410 -4.34 -16.70 10.40
C PRO A 410 -5.47 -17.25 9.52
N PHE A 411 -5.34 -17.14 8.20
CA PHE A 411 -6.38 -17.61 7.31
C PHE A 411 -6.38 -19.14 7.16
N ARG A 412 -7.57 -19.70 6.92
CA ARG A 412 -7.82 -21.12 6.70
C ARG A 412 -8.03 -21.41 5.22
N VAL A 413 -6.93 -21.52 4.47
CA VAL A 413 -6.92 -22.00 3.08
C VAL A 413 -5.91 -23.15 2.99
N PRO A 414 -6.34 -24.42 3.20
CA PRO A 414 -5.43 -25.55 3.28
C PRO A 414 -4.61 -25.73 2.00
N ARG A 415 -3.28 -25.72 2.10
CA ARG A 415 -2.35 -25.78 0.95
C ARG A 415 -2.62 -24.69 -0.11
N GLY A 416 -3.12 -23.53 0.32
CA GLY A 416 -3.41 -22.41 -0.57
C GLY A 416 -2.15 -21.87 -1.24
N ALA A 417 -2.20 -21.74 -2.56
CA ALA A 417 -1.18 -21.02 -3.32
C ALA A 417 -1.19 -19.54 -2.93
N ILE A 418 -0.01 -19.00 -2.65
CA ILE A 418 0.17 -17.60 -2.26
C ILE A 418 0.43 -16.78 -3.52
N ARG A 419 -0.32 -15.69 -3.71
CA ARG A 419 -0.03 -14.68 -4.72
C ARG A 419 -0.03 -13.31 -4.07
N LEU A 420 0.95 -12.49 -4.40
CA LEU A 420 0.98 -11.08 -4.03
C LEU A 420 1.12 -10.22 -5.27
N GLU A 421 0.52 -9.03 -5.24
CA GLU A 421 0.73 -8.01 -6.26
C GLU A 421 1.75 -7.00 -5.74
N ASN A 422 2.75 -6.69 -6.57
CA ASN A 422 3.67 -5.59 -6.35
C ASN A 422 4.12 -4.99 -7.68
N ALA A 423 4.17 -3.66 -7.78
CA ALA A 423 4.54 -2.91 -8.99
C ALA A 423 3.79 -3.34 -10.27
N GLY A 424 2.52 -3.76 -10.13
CA GLY A 424 1.68 -4.22 -11.23
C GLY A 424 1.99 -5.66 -11.69
N VAL A 425 2.81 -6.41 -10.96
CA VAL A 425 3.13 -7.81 -11.23
C VAL A 425 2.56 -8.69 -10.14
N VAL A 426 1.95 -9.81 -10.53
CA VAL A 426 1.48 -10.85 -9.61
C VAL A 426 2.54 -11.92 -9.50
N LEU A 427 3.02 -12.17 -8.28
CA LEU A 427 4.16 -13.03 -7.98
C LEU A 427 3.77 -14.16 -7.03
N ASP A 428 4.34 -15.34 -7.23
CA ASP A 428 4.50 -16.35 -6.20
C ASP A 428 5.75 -16.01 -5.36
N PRO A 429 5.62 -15.56 -4.10
CA PRO A 429 6.75 -15.13 -3.27
C PRO A 429 7.79 -16.23 -3.03
N PHE A 430 7.40 -17.48 -3.23
CA PHE A 430 8.23 -18.64 -2.97
C PHE A 430 8.67 -19.31 -4.28
N GLY A 431 7.88 -19.25 -5.34
CA GLY A 431 8.17 -19.81 -6.65
C GLY A 431 8.97 -18.90 -7.60
N ASP A 432 8.67 -17.60 -7.62
CA ASP A 432 9.17 -16.68 -8.66
C ASP A 432 10.45 -15.94 -8.27
N PHE A 433 10.95 -16.14 -7.04
CA PHE A 433 12.13 -15.43 -6.54
C PHE A 433 13.42 -16.19 -6.80
N LEU A 434 14.44 -15.46 -7.26
CA LEU A 434 15.76 -16.00 -7.55
C LEU A 434 16.45 -16.54 -6.30
N PRO A 435 17.37 -17.52 -6.44
CA PRO A 435 18.21 -17.96 -5.34
C PRO A 435 18.94 -16.78 -4.68
N GLY A 436 18.95 -16.71 -3.35
CA GLY A 436 19.54 -15.62 -2.58
C GLY A 436 18.63 -14.41 -2.33
N ALA A 437 17.45 -14.37 -2.95
CA ALA A 437 16.42 -13.37 -2.62
C ALA A 437 15.95 -13.51 -1.17
N ASN A 438 15.58 -12.39 -0.54
CA ASN A 438 14.98 -12.38 0.78
C ASN A 438 13.65 -13.14 0.79
N ARG A 439 13.49 -14.08 1.75
CA ARG A 439 12.26 -14.87 1.95
C ARG A 439 11.60 -14.67 3.32
N THR A 440 11.99 -13.64 4.06
CA THR A 440 11.47 -13.36 5.40
C THR A 440 10.24 -12.50 5.36
N PHE A 441 10.33 -11.37 4.67
CA PHE A 441 9.28 -10.37 4.55
C PHE A 441 9.18 -9.89 3.11
N PHE A 442 7.96 -9.54 2.70
CA PHE A 442 7.62 -9.25 1.32
C PHE A 442 6.88 -7.92 1.25
N ALA A 443 7.26 -7.06 0.32
CA ALA A 443 6.52 -5.85 0.03
C ALA A 443 5.29 -6.16 -0.83
N VAL A 444 4.14 -5.70 -0.37
CA VAL A 444 2.84 -5.80 -1.05
C VAL A 444 2.48 -4.43 -1.62
N GLY A 445 2.22 -4.40 -2.92
CA GLY A 445 1.68 -3.24 -3.64
C GLY A 445 0.27 -2.95 -3.14
N ARG A 446 -0.70 -3.78 -3.54
CA ARG A 446 -2.12 -3.58 -3.22
C ARG A 446 -2.79 -4.77 -2.55
N TRP A 447 -2.42 -6.01 -2.84
CA TRP A 447 -3.10 -7.17 -2.26
C TRP A 447 -2.22 -8.41 -2.22
N VAL A 448 -2.59 -9.32 -1.33
CA VAL A 448 -2.08 -10.68 -1.21
C VAL A 448 -3.26 -11.63 -1.07
N ARG A 449 -3.16 -12.83 -1.64
CA ARG A 449 -4.22 -13.85 -1.55
C ARG A 449 -3.66 -15.23 -1.28
N PHE A 450 -4.49 -16.06 -0.66
CA PHE A 450 -4.35 -17.50 -0.56
C PHE A 450 -5.48 -18.14 -1.37
N ASP A 451 -5.17 -19.16 -2.17
CA ASP A 451 -6.12 -19.79 -3.10
C ASP A 451 -5.85 -21.30 -3.23
N ASP A 452 -6.82 -22.15 -2.89
CA ASP A 452 -6.69 -23.62 -2.95
C ASP A 452 -7.30 -24.24 -4.22
N GLY A 453 -7.69 -23.41 -5.20
CA GLY A 453 -8.37 -23.84 -6.43
C GLY A 453 -9.87 -24.06 -6.26
N LYS A 454 -10.41 -24.01 -5.04
CA LYS A 454 -11.85 -24.01 -4.76
C LYS A 454 -12.32 -22.67 -4.24
N ARG A 455 -11.58 -22.10 -3.29
CA ARG A 455 -11.85 -20.82 -2.65
C ARG A 455 -10.59 -20.00 -2.50
N PHE A 456 -10.77 -18.69 -2.35
CA PHE A 456 -9.70 -17.78 -2.03
C PHE A 456 -10.05 -16.88 -0.85
N ILE A 457 -9.01 -16.35 -0.21
CA ILE A 457 -9.08 -15.23 0.71
C ILE A 457 -8.04 -14.22 0.28
N ALA A 458 -8.44 -12.95 0.15
CA ALA A 458 -7.56 -11.85 -0.21
C ALA A 458 -7.54 -10.79 0.90
N LEU A 459 -6.35 -10.20 1.09
CA LEU A 459 -6.06 -9.16 2.06
C LEU A 459 -5.39 -7.98 1.34
N THR A 460 -5.87 -6.77 1.59
CA THR A 460 -5.19 -5.53 1.18
C THR A 460 -4.65 -4.83 2.43
N PRO A 461 -3.33 -4.80 2.62
CA PRO A 461 -2.71 -3.97 3.65
C PRO A 461 -2.51 -2.54 3.14
N LEU A 462 -3.37 -1.61 3.56
CA LEU A 462 -3.34 -0.24 3.04
C LEU A 462 -2.13 0.53 3.57
N ASP A 463 -1.86 0.40 4.88
CA ASP A 463 -0.89 1.24 5.59
C ASP A 463 0.48 0.59 5.78
N ALA A 464 0.51 -0.71 6.12
CA ALA A 464 1.73 -1.47 6.38
C ALA A 464 2.06 -2.39 5.18
N PRO A 465 3.01 -2.02 4.30
CA PRO A 465 3.23 -2.76 3.05
C PRO A 465 3.95 -4.09 3.22
N LEU A 466 4.60 -4.35 4.36
CA LEU A 466 5.38 -5.56 4.56
C LEU A 466 4.55 -6.67 5.20
N VAL A 467 4.71 -7.88 4.69
CA VAL A 467 4.06 -9.08 5.23
C VAL A 467 5.04 -10.24 5.39
N GLU A 468 4.75 -11.11 6.35
CA GLU A 468 5.48 -12.35 6.61
C GLU A 468 4.51 -13.52 6.55
N PHE A 469 4.90 -14.63 5.91
CA PHE A 469 4.02 -15.78 5.69
C PHE A 469 4.33 -16.92 6.66
N GLY A 470 3.29 -17.62 7.10
CA GLY A 470 3.36 -18.79 7.99
C GLY A 470 3.70 -18.48 9.46
N GLY A 471 4.38 -17.37 9.73
CA GLY A 471 4.79 -16.96 11.06
C GLY A 471 5.54 -15.64 11.03
N ILE A 472 5.80 -15.07 12.20
CA ILE A 472 6.75 -13.96 12.34
C ILE A 472 8.16 -14.54 12.23
N ARG A 473 8.84 -14.20 11.14
CA ARG A 473 10.15 -14.64 10.72
C ARG A 473 11.21 -13.56 10.78
N THR A 474 10.87 -12.32 11.15
CA THR A 474 11.87 -11.28 11.36
C THR A 474 13.04 -11.83 12.19
N MET A 475 14.28 -11.63 11.74
CA MET A 475 15.52 -12.16 12.34
C MET A 475 15.75 -13.70 12.27
N ARG A 476 14.95 -14.47 11.52
CA ARG A 476 15.22 -15.88 11.21
C ARG A 476 16.09 -15.95 9.95
N LEU A 477 17.34 -16.39 10.11
CA LEU A 477 18.32 -16.49 9.01
C LEU A 477 18.74 -17.94 8.71
N ASP A 478 18.32 -18.89 9.55
CA ASP A 478 18.77 -20.28 9.60
C ASP A 478 18.23 -21.18 8.48
N ASP A 479 17.05 -20.90 7.95
CA ASP A 479 16.35 -21.70 6.93
C ASP A 479 16.02 -20.91 5.65
N MET A 480 16.63 -19.75 5.47
CA MET A 480 16.24 -18.75 4.47
C MET A 480 16.18 -19.25 3.03
N SER A 481 17.13 -20.10 2.62
CA SER A 481 17.19 -20.61 1.24
C SER A 481 16.13 -21.67 0.94
N ARG A 482 15.45 -22.21 1.95
CA ARG A 482 14.54 -23.37 1.82
C ARG A 482 13.14 -23.11 2.37
N TYR A 483 12.93 -22.02 3.12
CA TYR A 483 11.67 -21.77 3.77
C TYR A 483 10.48 -21.72 2.79
N ARG A 484 9.41 -22.40 3.22
CA ARG A 484 8.07 -22.41 2.64
C ARG A 484 7.07 -22.42 3.80
N PRO A 485 6.03 -21.57 3.77
CA PRO A 485 4.98 -21.64 4.78
C PRO A 485 4.18 -22.92 4.60
N ASP A 486 3.86 -23.58 5.72
CA ASP A 486 3.04 -24.79 5.81
C ASP A 486 1.56 -24.49 6.11
N ARG A 487 1.25 -23.22 6.41
CA ARG A 487 -0.08 -22.71 6.73
C ARG A 487 -0.35 -21.37 6.06
N SER A 488 -1.62 -21.06 5.87
CA SER A 488 -2.11 -19.81 5.26
C SER A 488 -2.19 -18.65 6.25
N ALA A 489 -1.21 -18.55 7.14
CA ALA A 489 -1.08 -17.44 8.06
C ALA A 489 -0.26 -16.30 7.44
N LEU A 490 -0.66 -15.07 7.74
CA LEU A 490 0.05 -13.87 7.34
C LEU A 490 0.19 -12.93 8.54
N TYR A 491 1.36 -12.29 8.66
CA TYR A 491 1.62 -11.26 9.66
C TYR A 491 1.98 -9.96 8.95
N SER A 492 1.16 -8.94 9.13
CA SER A 492 1.47 -7.58 8.66
C SER A 492 2.58 -7.01 9.53
N TYR A 493 3.75 -6.73 8.95
CA TYR A 493 4.92 -6.20 9.65
C TYR A 493 4.82 -4.66 9.70
N ALA A 494 4.21 -4.17 10.76
CA ALA A 494 3.68 -2.80 10.85
C ALA A 494 4.69 -1.79 11.41
N LEU A 495 5.44 -2.17 12.44
CA LEU A 495 6.46 -1.31 13.07
C LEU A 495 7.74 -2.08 13.38
N SER A 496 8.88 -1.42 13.27
CA SER A 496 10.16 -1.94 13.71
C SER A 496 11.19 -0.86 13.99
N ASN A 497 12.25 -1.20 14.69
CA ASN A 497 13.47 -0.41 14.73
C ASN A 497 14.73 -1.27 14.49
N ILE A 498 14.60 -2.44 13.87
CA ILE A 498 15.72 -3.39 13.67
C ILE A 498 16.82 -2.79 12.79
N LEU A 499 16.48 -2.23 11.63
CA LEU A 499 17.44 -1.64 10.69
C LEU A 499 18.31 -0.55 11.36
N GLY A 500 17.71 0.20 12.27
CA GLY A 500 18.38 1.24 13.06
C GLY A 500 18.58 2.56 12.30
N THR A 501 17.74 2.88 11.31
CA THR A 501 17.70 4.17 10.62
C THR A 501 16.76 5.18 11.30
N LYS A 502 15.69 4.69 11.94
CA LYS A 502 14.87 5.44 12.90
C LYS A 502 14.71 4.60 14.16
N LEU A 503 15.39 5.03 15.24
CA LEU A 503 15.44 4.25 16.48
C LEU A 503 14.11 4.26 17.22
N TRP A 504 13.44 5.42 17.26
CA TRP A 504 12.24 5.62 18.06
C TRP A 504 11.03 5.94 17.20
N GLN A 505 9.97 5.19 17.48
CA GLN A 505 8.63 5.46 17.02
C GLN A 505 7.73 5.59 18.25
N SER A 506 6.90 6.62 18.29
CA SER A 506 6.03 6.92 19.43
C SER A 506 4.75 7.63 19.01
N GLY A 507 3.80 7.65 19.95
CA GLY A 507 2.47 8.21 19.75
C GLY A 507 1.52 7.21 19.11
N ASP A 508 0.55 7.73 18.36
CA ASP A 508 -0.52 6.92 17.80
C ASP A 508 -0.22 6.47 16.37
N PHE A 509 -0.72 5.29 16.03
CA PHE A 509 -0.63 4.68 14.70
C PHE A 509 -1.98 4.08 14.31
N VAL A 510 -2.29 4.13 13.02
CA VAL A 510 -3.49 3.50 12.46
C VAL A 510 -3.08 2.64 11.29
N PHE A 511 -3.51 1.38 11.30
CA PHE A 511 -3.27 0.42 10.24
C PHE A 511 -4.60 -0.19 9.77
N SER A 512 -4.93 0.05 8.50
CA SER A 512 -6.15 -0.40 7.85
C SER A 512 -5.89 -1.57 6.90
N TYR A 513 -6.85 -2.51 6.91
CA TYR A 513 -6.83 -3.73 6.13
C TYR A 513 -8.19 -3.99 5.50
N GLY A 514 -8.22 -4.42 4.25
CA GLY A 514 -9.41 -4.92 3.57
C GLY A 514 -9.34 -6.43 3.43
N ILE A 515 -10.45 -7.13 3.60
CA ILE A 515 -10.54 -8.59 3.42
C ILE A 515 -11.74 -8.91 2.52
N THR A 516 -11.55 -9.82 1.58
CA THR A 516 -12.63 -10.45 0.81
C THR A 516 -12.32 -11.93 0.57
N SER A 517 -13.33 -12.69 0.19
CA SER A 517 -13.23 -14.12 -0.10
C SER A 517 -14.29 -14.54 -1.11
N GLY A 518 -14.13 -15.72 -1.69
CA GLY A 518 -15.08 -16.25 -2.66
C GLY A 518 -14.56 -17.50 -3.35
N PRO A 519 -15.25 -17.94 -4.42
CA PRO A 519 -14.82 -19.07 -5.22
C PRO A 519 -13.56 -18.72 -6.04
N SER A 520 -12.67 -19.69 -6.23
CA SER A 520 -11.36 -19.51 -6.90
C SER A 520 -11.42 -18.88 -8.30
N PRO A 521 -12.43 -19.16 -9.16
CA PRO A 521 -12.55 -18.50 -10.47
C PRO A 521 -12.55 -16.97 -10.44
N ASP A 522 -13.04 -16.37 -9.35
CA ASP A 522 -13.15 -14.91 -9.21
C ASP A 522 -11.93 -14.30 -8.50
N ALA A 523 -11.02 -15.14 -7.99
CA ALA A 523 -9.97 -14.74 -7.06
C ALA A 523 -9.11 -13.58 -7.54
N LEU A 524 -8.81 -13.52 -8.85
CA LEU A 524 -7.92 -12.48 -9.38
C LEU A 524 -8.63 -11.13 -9.45
N GLU A 525 -9.86 -11.12 -9.98
CA GLU A 525 -10.61 -9.88 -10.14
C GLU A 525 -11.05 -9.33 -8.79
N SER A 526 -11.56 -10.17 -7.88
CA SER A 526 -11.96 -9.72 -6.54
C SER A 526 -10.77 -9.19 -5.72
N SER A 527 -9.58 -9.80 -5.83
CA SER A 527 -8.38 -9.29 -5.15
C SER A 527 -7.95 -7.92 -5.69
N ARG A 528 -8.03 -7.72 -7.01
CA ARG A 528 -7.75 -6.43 -7.65
C ARG A 528 -8.75 -5.37 -7.24
N GLN A 529 -10.04 -5.70 -7.31
CA GLN A 529 -11.10 -4.79 -6.91
C GLN A 529 -10.91 -4.38 -5.44
N LEU A 530 -10.61 -5.30 -4.53
CA LEU A 530 -10.29 -4.99 -3.13
C LEU A 530 -9.11 -4.01 -3.02
N GLY A 531 -8.02 -4.29 -3.73
CA GLY A 531 -6.84 -3.41 -3.77
C GLY A 531 -7.16 -2.00 -4.27
N GLU A 532 -7.90 -1.90 -5.37
CA GLU A 532 -8.35 -0.62 -5.94
C GLU A 532 -9.33 0.10 -5.00
N SER A 533 -10.21 -0.63 -4.32
CA SER A 533 -11.13 -0.11 -3.31
C SER A 533 -10.46 0.64 -2.19
N LEU A 534 -9.34 0.13 -1.68
CA LEU A 534 -8.67 0.74 -0.54
C LEU A 534 -7.63 1.79 -0.96
N HIS A 535 -6.90 1.55 -2.05
CA HIS A 535 -5.85 2.47 -2.51
C HIS A 535 -6.39 3.65 -3.32
N GLU A 536 -7.46 3.45 -4.09
CA GLU A 536 -8.03 4.42 -5.03
C GLU A 536 -9.57 4.39 -4.94
N PRO A 537 -10.15 4.75 -3.78
CA PRO A 537 -11.59 4.65 -3.55
C PRO A 537 -12.39 5.54 -4.50
N LEU A 538 -13.69 5.27 -4.59
CA LEU A 538 -14.63 6.26 -5.14
C LEU A 538 -14.61 7.51 -4.25
N VAL A 539 -14.53 8.69 -4.87
CA VAL A 539 -14.41 9.95 -4.12
C VAL A 539 -15.61 10.84 -4.43
N GLY A 540 -16.32 11.25 -3.39
CA GLY A 540 -17.50 12.09 -3.50
C GLY A 540 -17.22 13.55 -3.17
N VAL A 541 -17.95 14.45 -3.83
CA VAL A 541 -17.98 15.88 -3.51
C VAL A 541 -19.42 16.39 -3.59
N ALA A 542 -19.81 17.22 -2.62
CA ALA A 542 -21.11 17.88 -2.67
C ALA A 542 -21.19 18.82 -3.88
N ALA A 543 -22.28 18.73 -4.62
CA ALA A 543 -22.58 19.58 -5.76
C ALA A 543 -23.40 20.80 -5.32
N HIS A 544 -23.07 21.95 -5.91
CA HIS A 544 -23.95 23.13 -5.91
C HIS A 544 -24.81 23.11 -7.18
N ALA A 545 -25.88 23.91 -7.23
CA ALA A 545 -26.63 24.11 -8.46
C ALA A 545 -25.69 24.60 -9.56
N THR A 546 -25.50 23.82 -10.62
CA THR A 546 -24.75 24.28 -11.79
C THR A 546 -25.42 23.87 -13.09
N SER A 547 -25.42 24.78 -14.06
CA SER A 547 -25.76 24.50 -15.46
C SER A 547 -24.57 23.92 -16.23
N GLY A 548 -23.69 23.18 -15.54
CA GLY A 548 -22.44 22.64 -16.06
C GLY A 548 -22.62 21.91 -17.41
N GLU A 549 -21.59 21.93 -18.23
CA GLU A 549 -21.67 21.41 -19.60
C GLU A 549 -21.58 19.89 -19.70
N LEU A 550 -21.15 19.22 -18.63
CA LEU A 550 -21.08 17.77 -18.55
C LEU A 550 -22.42 17.19 -18.05
N PRO A 551 -22.87 16.03 -18.56
CA PRO A 551 -24.10 15.37 -18.10
C PRO A 551 -23.97 14.88 -16.64
N GLU A 552 -25.08 14.48 -16.02
CA GLU A 552 -25.14 13.95 -14.65
C GLU A 552 -24.31 12.66 -14.43
N ALA A 553 -23.96 11.94 -15.49
CA ALA A 553 -23.02 10.83 -15.46
C ALA A 553 -22.25 10.71 -16.77
N GLY A 554 -20.98 10.34 -16.70
CA GLY A 554 -20.13 10.25 -17.88
C GLY A 554 -18.83 9.48 -17.64
N SER A 555 -18.19 9.04 -18.72
CA SER A 555 -16.86 8.42 -18.71
C SER A 555 -15.92 9.22 -19.58
N PHE A 556 -14.77 9.62 -19.05
CA PHE A 556 -13.75 10.34 -19.82
C PHE A 556 -13.04 9.38 -20.79
N LEU A 557 -12.73 8.17 -20.32
CA LEU A 557 -12.10 7.11 -21.09
C LEU A 557 -12.68 5.75 -20.69
N ARG A 558 -13.15 4.99 -21.68
CA ARG A 558 -13.53 3.58 -21.51
C ARG A 558 -12.56 2.67 -22.26
N LEU A 559 -12.24 1.55 -21.62
CA LEU A 559 -11.48 0.44 -22.21
C LEU A 559 -12.45 -0.68 -22.57
N ASP A 560 -12.38 -1.20 -23.80
CA ASP A 560 -13.06 -2.41 -24.22
C ASP A 560 -12.07 -3.45 -24.77
N GLY A 561 -12.37 -4.74 -24.65
CA GLY A 561 -11.53 -5.82 -25.18
C GLY A 561 -10.80 -6.56 -24.07
N ILE A 562 -9.48 -6.67 -24.16
CA ILE A 562 -8.67 -7.33 -23.10
C ILE A 562 -8.68 -6.54 -21.79
N ASP A 563 -8.49 -7.26 -20.68
CA ASP A 563 -8.39 -6.69 -19.36
C ASP A 563 -7.15 -5.81 -19.21
N ALA A 564 -7.36 -4.50 -19.08
CA ALA A 564 -6.31 -3.53 -18.88
C ALA A 564 -6.66 -2.50 -17.82
N ALA A 565 -5.62 -1.93 -17.21
CA ALA A 565 -5.72 -0.80 -16.29
C ALA A 565 -5.02 0.42 -16.88
N VAL A 566 -5.63 1.59 -16.75
CA VAL A 566 -4.94 2.87 -16.94
C VAL A 566 -4.07 3.11 -15.72
N LEU A 567 -2.75 3.20 -15.91
CA LEU A 567 -1.83 3.53 -14.83
C LEU A 567 -1.68 5.05 -14.68
N ALA A 568 -1.69 5.79 -15.79
CA ALA A 568 -1.59 7.24 -15.82
C ALA A 568 -2.37 7.82 -17.00
N LEU A 569 -3.03 8.96 -16.76
CA LEU A 569 -3.51 9.89 -17.78
C LEU A 569 -3.05 11.27 -17.34
N LYS A 570 -2.04 11.82 -18.05
CA LYS A 570 -1.38 13.09 -17.69
C LYS A 570 -1.16 13.99 -18.88
N ARG A 571 -0.94 15.28 -18.63
CA ARG A 571 -0.43 16.21 -19.66
C ARG A 571 1.01 15.83 -20.05
N ALA A 572 1.31 15.85 -21.35
CA ALA A 572 2.69 15.68 -21.82
C ALA A 572 3.56 16.89 -21.42
N GLU A 573 4.83 16.65 -21.10
CA GLU A 573 5.76 17.71 -20.66
C GLU A 573 6.36 18.48 -21.83
N GLN A 574 6.68 17.78 -22.92
CA GLN A 574 7.46 18.33 -24.05
C GLN A 574 6.62 18.58 -25.31
N ALA A 575 5.31 18.28 -25.28
CA ALA A 575 4.42 18.44 -26.43
C ALA A 575 3.01 18.84 -25.99
N LYS A 576 2.24 19.45 -26.90
CA LYS A 576 0.81 19.70 -26.70
C LYS A 576 0.01 18.41 -26.93
N GLY A 577 -0.02 17.55 -25.92
CA GLY A 577 -0.75 16.29 -25.93
C GLY A 577 -0.90 15.66 -24.54
N PHE A 578 -1.46 14.45 -24.50
CA PHE A 578 -1.65 13.69 -23.26
C PHE A 578 -0.88 12.38 -23.34
N VAL A 579 -0.36 11.94 -22.20
CA VAL A 579 0.27 10.62 -22.04
C VAL A 579 -0.73 9.71 -21.36
N LEU A 580 -1.04 8.60 -22.02
CA LEU A 580 -1.83 7.50 -21.47
C LEU A 580 -0.91 6.30 -21.26
N ARG A 581 -0.79 5.81 -20.03
CA ARG A 581 -0.08 4.57 -19.70
C ARG A 581 -1.07 3.48 -19.38
N LEU A 582 -0.93 2.33 -20.04
CA LEU A 582 -1.81 1.17 -19.90
C LEU A 582 -1.00 -0.05 -19.46
N GLN A 583 -1.63 -0.94 -18.71
CA GLN A 583 -1.08 -2.23 -18.34
C GLN A 583 -2.11 -3.33 -18.63
N GLU A 584 -1.67 -4.39 -19.32
CA GLU A 584 -2.44 -5.62 -19.47
C GLU A 584 -2.44 -6.36 -18.13
N THR A 585 -3.60 -6.87 -17.72
CA THR A 585 -3.79 -7.43 -16.37
C THR A 585 -4.23 -8.89 -16.36
N SER A 586 -4.71 -9.47 -17.45
CA SER A 586 -5.14 -10.89 -17.47
C SER A 586 -4.06 -11.90 -17.84
N GLY A 587 -2.88 -11.46 -18.30
CA GLY A 587 -1.87 -12.31 -18.90
C GLY A 587 -2.27 -12.86 -20.27
N LYS A 588 -3.25 -12.23 -20.95
CA LYS A 588 -3.80 -12.72 -22.23
C LYS A 588 -3.51 -11.73 -23.35
N ALA A 589 -3.11 -12.26 -24.51
CA ALA A 589 -3.00 -11.47 -25.73
C ALA A 589 -4.38 -11.12 -26.27
N GLY A 590 -4.51 -9.94 -26.90
CA GLY A 590 -5.72 -9.56 -27.61
C GLY A 590 -5.74 -8.08 -28.00
N THR A 591 -6.93 -7.59 -28.34
CA THR A 591 -7.15 -6.20 -28.77
C THR A 591 -7.74 -5.36 -27.64
N LEU A 592 -7.19 -4.18 -27.43
CA LEU A 592 -7.74 -3.15 -26.55
C LEU A 592 -8.28 -1.99 -27.40
N ARG A 593 -9.51 -1.56 -27.16
CA ARG A 593 -10.12 -0.40 -27.81
C ARG A 593 -10.33 0.72 -26.79
N LEU A 594 -9.90 1.92 -27.16
CA LEU A 594 -10.03 3.13 -26.34
C LEU A 594 -11.22 3.94 -26.84
N ARG A 595 -12.20 4.24 -25.98
CA ARG A 595 -13.33 5.11 -26.30
C ARG A 595 -13.29 6.38 -25.45
N TRP A 596 -13.24 7.52 -26.12
CA TRP A 596 -13.24 8.85 -25.51
C TRP A 596 -14.61 9.49 -25.73
N GLN A 597 -15.28 9.98 -24.67
CA GLN A 597 -16.60 10.62 -24.83
C GLN A 597 -16.53 12.15 -24.90
N SER A 598 -15.40 12.79 -24.52
CA SER A 598 -15.35 14.25 -24.37
C SER A 598 -14.03 14.91 -24.79
N VAL A 599 -13.25 14.26 -25.67
CA VAL A 599 -12.17 14.97 -26.38
C VAL A 599 -12.82 15.91 -27.40
N PRO A 600 -12.47 17.21 -27.45
CA PRO A 600 -12.88 18.08 -28.54
C PRO A 600 -12.49 17.41 -29.85
N THR A 601 -13.47 17.04 -30.66
CA THR A 601 -13.26 16.45 -32.00
C THR A 601 -12.75 17.54 -32.94
N GLY A 602 -11.51 17.98 -32.73
CA GLY A 602 -10.68 18.60 -33.73
C GLY A 602 -9.85 17.51 -34.38
N SER A 603 -10.05 17.28 -35.67
CA SER A 603 -9.25 16.39 -36.52
C SER A 603 -7.75 16.61 -36.29
N GLY A 604 -7.05 15.64 -35.69
CA GLY A 604 -5.59 15.74 -35.54
C GLY A 604 -4.91 14.98 -34.39
N LEU A 605 -5.59 14.08 -33.65
CA LEU A 605 -4.88 13.23 -32.69
C LEU A 605 -3.98 12.22 -33.42
N GLN A 606 -2.68 12.53 -33.49
CA GLN A 606 -1.66 11.57 -33.87
C GLN A 606 -1.25 10.78 -32.63
N TRP A 607 -1.46 9.45 -32.68
CA TRP A 607 -1.03 8.54 -31.64
C TRP A 607 0.39 8.05 -31.95
N ALA A 608 1.35 8.37 -31.09
CA ALA A 608 2.64 7.70 -31.07
C ALA A 608 2.58 6.62 -29.97
N ALA A 609 2.55 5.34 -30.38
CA ALA A 609 2.57 4.22 -29.46
C ALA A 609 4.00 3.70 -29.31
N THR A 610 4.52 3.73 -28.10
CA THR A 610 5.77 3.06 -27.73
C THR A 610 5.43 1.89 -26.81
N ARG A 611 5.89 0.69 -27.17
CA ARG A 611 5.86 -0.46 -26.25
C ARG A 611 7.11 -0.37 -25.37
N SER A 612 6.90 -0.30 -24.07
CA SER A 612 7.95 -0.37 -23.04
C SER A 612 8.11 -1.79 -22.55
#